data_AF-A0A2Z4FNN7-F1
#
_entry.id   AF-A0A2Z4FNN7-F1
#
_cell.length_a   1.000
_cell.length_b   1.000
_cell.length_c   1.000
_cell.angle_alpha   90.00
_cell.angle_beta   90.00
_cell.angle_gamma   90.00
#
_symmetry.space_group_name_H-M   'P 1'
#
loop_
_entity.id
_entity.type
_entity.pdbx_description
1 polymer ?
#
loop_
_entity_poly.entity_id
_entity_poly.type
_entity_poly.pdbx_seq_one_letter_code
_entity_poly.pdbx_strand_id
1 'polypeptide(L)'
;MTAPNKRGIQLSWQRGLLPMSLLILFVLRFGLGAPLWVISIFLLWIPIFYIVLPMLVRRKWARFDKEFARQFQKGEYKALLIYYRDQWFLRKFGPKAEMLGKLGLIYSAMHQYREAEDALEKAIDHSHKSQRDKLYFNLAGVKYELGRYEDAEQILKSLRVNSPYGHSAKTQLALIDLRRGRRTQAARAFLEKKLPRTNGEVKIRIERALAEC
;
A
#
# COMPACT_ATOMS: atom_id res chain seq x y z
N MET A 1 5.04 33.37 -7.88
CA MET A 1 4.18 33.87 -6.78
C MET A 1 2.73 33.72 -7.19
N THR A 2 2.03 32.71 -6.66
CA THR A 2 0.56 32.55 -6.74
C THR A 2 0.08 31.82 -5.48
N ALA A 3 -1.06 32.27 -4.97
CA ALA A 3 -1.52 32.18 -3.58
C ALA A 3 -1.72 30.76 -2.97
N PRO A 4 -1.67 30.64 -1.63
CA PRO A 4 -1.97 29.41 -0.89
C PRO A 4 -3.43 29.38 -0.44
N ASN A 5 -4.26 28.48 -0.98
CA ASN A 5 -5.59 28.17 -0.43
C ASN A 5 -6.08 26.86 -1.08
N LYS A 6 -6.42 25.77 -0.39
CA LYS A 6 -7.18 25.63 0.85
C LYS A 6 -6.57 24.47 1.65
N ARG A 7 -6.04 24.75 2.84
CA ARG A 7 -5.89 23.71 3.87
C ARG A 7 -7.30 23.46 4.41
N GLY A 8 -8.06 22.59 3.73
CA GLY A 8 -9.15 21.90 4.39
C GLY A 8 -8.55 21.32 5.67
N ILE A 9 -9.00 21.81 6.81
CA ILE A 9 -8.49 21.40 8.12
C ILE A 9 -8.86 19.92 8.23
N GLN A 10 -7.95 19.04 7.82
CA GLN A 10 -7.91 17.68 8.31
C GLN A 10 -7.55 17.82 9.79
N LEU A 11 -8.55 18.14 10.59
CA LEU A 11 -8.55 18.01 12.04
C LEU A 11 -8.40 16.51 12.28
N SER A 12 -7.17 16.02 12.22
CA SER A 12 -6.86 14.68 12.65
C SER A 12 -7.28 14.64 14.12
N TRP A 13 -8.29 13.83 14.44
CA TRP A 13 -8.82 13.66 15.80
C TRP A 13 -7.69 13.44 16.84
N GLN A 14 -6.55 12.91 16.40
CA GLN A 14 -5.29 12.76 17.13
C GLN A 14 -4.68 14.06 17.70
N ARG A 15 -4.90 15.22 17.07
CA ARG A 15 -4.45 16.54 17.55
C ARG A 15 -5.48 17.22 18.46
N GLY A 16 -6.75 16.82 18.40
CA GLY A 16 -7.81 17.31 19.28
C GLY A 16 -7.86 16.58 20.63
N LEU A 17 -7.41 15.32 20.67
CA LEU A 17 -7.37 14.51 21.90
C LEU A 17 -6.48 15.10 22.99
N LEU A 18 -5.34 15.69 22.64
CA LEU A 18 -4.43 16.33 23.59
C LEU A 18 -5.06 17.57 24.26
N PRO A 19 -5.53 18.61 23.53
CA PRO A 19 -6.17 19.76 24.17
C PRO A 19 -7.46 19.38 24.90
N MET A 20 -8.23 18.40 24.40
CA MET A 20 -9.41 17.89 25.13
C MET A 20 -9.03 17.17 26.43
N SER A 21 -7.98 16.34 26.41
CA SER A 21 -7.47 15.68 27.62
C SER A 21 -6.93 16.70 28.63
N LEU A 22 -6.25 17.75 28.17
CA LEU A 22 -5.74 18.84 29.01
C LEU A 22 -6.89 19.68 29.61
N LEU A 23 -7.95 19.92 28.84
CA LEU A 23 -9.16 20.61 29.33
C LEU A 23 -9.92 19.76 30.36
N ILE A 24 -10.05 18.46 30.14
CA ILE A 24 -10.63 17.52 31.12
C ILE A 24 -9.80 17.50 32.41
N LEU A 25 -8.47 17.46 32.30
CA LEU A 25 -7.56 17.53 33.44
C LEU A 25 -7.68 18.86 34.20
N PHE A 26 -7.83 19.97 33.48
CA PHE A 26 -8.06 21.29 34.07
C PHE A 26 -9.37 21.33 34.87
N VAL A 27 -10.46 20.82 34.31
CA VAL A 27 -11.77 20.75 35.00
C VAL A 27 -11.72 19.78 36.18
N LEU A 28 -11.06 18.62 36.06
CA LEU A 28 -10.91 17.69 37.19
C LEU A 28 -10.15 18.32 38.36
N ARG A 29 -9.08 19.07 38.06
CA ARG A 29 -8.23 19.68 39.09
C ARG A 29 -8.89 20.91 39.73
N PHE A 30 -9.38 21.84 38.91
CA PHE A 30 -9.86 23.14 39.38
C PHE A 30 -11.37 23.20 39.60
N GLY A 31 -12.15 22.34 38.94
CA GLY A 31 -13.61 22.27 39.12
C GLY A 31 -14.05 21.27 40.19
N LEU A 32 -13.44 20.08 40.23
CA LEU A 32 -13.83 18.98 41.13
C LEU A 32 -12.86 18.78 42.30
N GLY A 33 -11.77 19.56 42.39
CA GLY A 33 -10.79 19.44 43.45
C GLY A 33 -10.06 18.08 43.48
N ALA A 34 -9.98 17.39 42.34
CA ALA A 34 -9.44 16.03 42.31
C ALA A 34 -7.99 15.97 42.84
N PRO A 35 -7.65 14.93 43.62
CA PRO A 35 -6.31 14.75 44.16
C PRO A 35 -5.30 14.38 43.05
N LEU A 36 -4.05 14.78 43.23
CA LEU A 36 -3.00 14.70 42.19
C LEU A 36 -2.75 13.28 41.65
N TRP A 37 -3.00 12.24 42.44
CA TRP A 37 -2.83 10.85 42.00
C TRP A 37 -3.84 10.44 40.91
N VAL A 38 -5.05 11.00 40.90
CA VAL A 38 -6.07 10.77 39.86
C VAL A 38 -5.62 11.37 38.52
N ILE A 39 -5.03 12.57 38.57
CA ILE A 39 -4.45 13.23 37.40
C ILE A 39 -3.25 12.42 36.87
N SER A 40 -2.42 11.89 37.77
CA SER A 40 -1.28 11.05 37.41
C SER A 40 -1.72 9.78 36.67
N ILE A 41 -2.75 9.07 37.15
CA ILE A 41 -3.34 7.91 36.45
C ILE A 41 -3.88 8.31 35.07
N PHE A 42 -4.56 9.46 34.99
CA PHE A 42 -5.11 9.97 33.74
C PHE A 42 -4.04 10.52 32.77
N LEU A 43 -2.81 10.75 33.21
CA LEU A 43 -1.68 11.07 32.32
C LEU A 43 -1.02 9.82 31.75
N LEU A 44 -1.12 8.66 32.43
CA LEU A 44 -0.42 7.43 32.03
C LEU A 44 -0.91 6.84 30.70
N TRP A 45 -2.16 7.05 30.29
CA TRP A 45 -2.63 6.54 28.99
C TRP A 45 -2.04 7.30 27.80
N ILE A 46 -1.58 8.53 27.99
CA ILE A 46 -0.99 9.38 26.94
C ILE A 46 0.32 8.78 26.40
N PRO A 47 1.36 8.49 27.21
CA PRO A 47 2.58 7.83 26.70
C PRO A 47 2.27 6.42 26.17
N ILE A 48 1.31 5.70 26.74
CA ILE A 48 0.89 4.40 26.21
C ILE A 48 0.33 4.54 24.79
N PHE A 49 -0.56 5.51 24.56
CA PHE A 49 -1.21 5.69 23.28
C PHE A 49 -0.30 6.32 22.21
N TYR A 50 0.57 7.26 22.58
CA TYR A 50 1.42 7.98 21.63
C TYR A 50 2.81 7.37 21.42
N ILE A 51 3.32 6.59 22.37
CA ILE A 51 4.66 5.98 22.30
C ILE A 51 4.56 4.47 22.21
N VAL A 52 3.90 3.83 23.18
CA VAL A 52 3.88 2.35 23.28
C VAL A 52 3.09 1.74 22.12
N LEU A 53 1.89 2.25 21.80
CA LEU A 53 1.07 1.70 20.74
C LEU A 53 1.73 1.80 19.35
N PRO A 54 2.25 2.97 18.89
CA PRO A 54 2.98 3.05 17.62
C PRO A 54 4.23 2.18 17.59
N MET A 55 4.95 2.07 18.72
CA MET A 55 6.12 1.19 18.83
C MET A 55 5.73 -0.28 18.66
N LEU A 56 4.67 -0.73 19.33
CA LEU A 56 4.15 -2.09 19.23
C LEU A 56 3.65 -2.40 17.82
N VAL A 57 2.90 -1.48 17.21
CA VAL A 57 2.44 -1.58 15.81
C VAL A 57 3.65 -1.72 14.88
N ARG A 58 4.67 -0.86 15.01
CA ARG A 58 5.87 -0.92 14.17
C ARG A 58 6.62 -2.24 14.32
N ARG A 59 6.78 -2.74 15.55
CA ARG A 59 7.45 -4.04 15.82
C ARG A 59 6.66 -5.22 15.26
N LYS A 60 5.36 -5.28 15.51
CA LYS A 60 4.47 -6.34 14.98
C LYS A 60 4.42 -6.28 13.46
N TRP A 61 4.31 -5.09 12.89
CA TRP A 61 4.32 -4.87 11.44
C TRP A 61 5.59 -5.40 10.80
N ALA A 62 6.77 -5.05 11.31
CA ALA A 62 8.04 -5.51 10.75
C ALA A 62 8.17 -7.04 10.75
N ARG A 63 7.70 -7.70 11.81
CA ARG A 63 7.67 -9.18 11.88
C ARG A 63 6.70 -9.76 10.86
N PHE A 64 5.50 -9.21 10.79
CA PHE A 64 4.48 -9.63 9.84
C PHE A 64 4.92 -9.43 8.39
N ASP A 65 5.51 -8.28 8.05
CA ASP A 65 5.97 -7.96 6.70
C ASP A 65 7.04 -8.95 6.22
N LYS A 66 7.99 -9.29 7.10
CA LYS A 66 9.03 -10.30 6.83
C LYS A 66 8.44 -11.69 6.63
N GLU A 67 7.53 -12.10 7.50
CA GLU A 67 6.90 -13.43 7.42
C GLU A 67 5.98 -13.54 6.20
N PHE A 68 5.23 -12.47 5.90
CA PHE A 68 4.44 -12.35 4.69
C PHE A 68 5.31 -12.54 3.44
N ALA A 69 6.45 -11.86 3.34
CA ALA A 69 7.33 -11.99 2.18
C ALA A 69 7.83 -13.42 2.01
N ARG A 70 8.20 -14.09 3.11
CA ARG A 70 8.63 -15.48 3.10
C ARG A 70 7.52 -16.44 2.66
N GLN A 71 6.31 -16.29 3.21
CA GLN A 71 5.18 -17.15 2.85
C GLN A 71 4.69 -16.89 1.43
N PHE A 72 4.72 -15.63 0.98
CA PHE A 72 4.38 -15.27 -0.39
C PHE A 72 5.31 -15.97 -1.39
N GLN A 73 6.60 -16.09 -1.08
CA GLN A 73 7.55 -16.85 -1.90
C GLN A 73 7.29 -18.36 -1.94
N LYS A 74 6.67 -18.93 -0.90
CA LYS A 74 6.29 -20.36 -0.89
C LYS A 74 5.16 -20.68 -1.87
N GLY A 75 4.39 -19.67 -2.32
CA GLY A 75 3.28 -19.85 -3.27
C GLY A 75 1.97 -20.35 -2.65
N GLU A 76 1.92 -20.59 -1.34
CA GLU A 76 0.71 -21.05 -0.64
C GLU A 76 -0.25 -19.90 -0.30
N TYR A 77 -0.84 -19.29 -1.33
CA TYR A 77 -1.61 -18.05 -1.17
C TYR A 77 -2.89 -18.20 -0.33
N LYS A 78 -3.52 -19.38 -0.34
CA LYS A 78 -4.71 -19.66 0.50
C LYS A 78 -4.36 -19.62 1.99
N ALA A 79 -3.27 -20.28 2.39
CA ALA A 79 -2.79 -20.26 3.77
C ALA A 79 -2.35 -18.84 4.17
N LEU A 80 -1.69 -18.12 3.26
CA LEU A 80 -1.30 -16.73 3.47
C LEU A 80 -2.51 -15.79 3.69
N LEU A 81 -3.62 -16.03 2.99
CA LEU A 81 -4.86 -15.28 3.20
C LEU A 81 -5.44 -15.52 4.60
N ILE A 82 -5.42 -16.77 5.08
CA ILE A 82 -5.86 -17.12 6.44
C ILE A 82 -4.95 -16.42 7.46
N TYR A 83 -3.63 -16.51 7.29
CA TYR A 83 -2.65 -15.83 8.13
C TYR A 83 -2.88 -14.31 8.18
N TYR A 84 -3.12 -13.68 7.01
CA TYR A 84 -3.48 -12.27 6.94
C TYR A 84 -4.74 -11.94 7.73
N ARG A 85 -5.79 -12.76 7.63
CA ARG A 85 -7.07 -12.54 8.31
C ARG A 85 -6.94 -12.67 9.82
N ASP A 86 -6.09 -13.57 10.30
CA ASP A 86 -5.75 -13.78 11.70
C ASP A 86 -5.05 -12.56 12.34
N GLN A 87 -4.33 -11.76 11.54
CA GLN A 87 -3.68 -10.51 12.01
C GLN A 87 -4.67 -9.35 12.24
N TRP A 88 -5.71 -9.58 13.04
CA TRP A 88 -6.75 -8.59 13.38
C TRP A 88 -6.16 -7.29 13.95
N PHE A 89 -5.10 -7.39 14.76
CA PHE A 89 -4.46 -6.23 15.39
C PHE A 89 -3.88 -5.28 14.35
N LEU A 90 -3.15 -5.79 13.36
CA LEU A 90 -2.56 -4.98 12.30
C LEU A 90 -3.62 -4.48 11.32
N ARG A 91 -4.69 -5.24 11.10
CA ARG A 91 -5.84 -4.77 10.32
C ARG A 91 -6.54 -3.57 10.96
N LYS A 92 -6.60 -3.52 12.29
CA LYS A 92 -7.27 -2.46 13.05
C LYS A 92 -6.37 -1.25 13.36
N PHE A 93 -5.12 -1.50 13.76
CA PHE A 93 -4.21 -0.47 14.26
C PHE A 93 -2.94 -0.27 13.40
N GLY A 94 -2.72 -1.14 12.42
CA GLY A 94 -1.56 -1.08 11.53
C GLY A 94 -1.70 -0.10 10.37
N PRO A 95 -0.68 -0.02 9.51
CA PRO A 95 -0.72 0.83 8.32
C PRO A 95 -1.77 0.31 7.31
N LYS A 96 -2.94 0.96 7.29
CA LYS A 96 -4.12 0.50 6.53
C LYS A 96 -3.83 0.33 5.05
N ALA A 97 -3.15 1.29 4.42
CA ALA A 97 -2.78 1.21 3.01
C ALA A 97 -1.86 0.02 2.69
N GLU A 98 -0.87 -0.25 3.54
CA GLU A 98 0.06 -1.37 3.32
C GLU A 98 -0.61 -2.72 3.57
N MET A 99 -1.50 -2.80 4.58
CA MET A 99 -2.31 -3.99 4.83
C MET A 99 -3.25 -4.30 3.66
N LEU A 100 -3.95 -3.30 3.11
CA LEU A 100 -4.82 -3.49 1.96
C LEU A 100 -4.02 -3.81 0.69
N GLY A 101 -2.86 -3.17 0.50
CA GLY A 101 -1.96 -3.49 -0.61
C GLY A 101 -1.46 -4.93 -0.57
N LYS A 102 -1.16 -5.48 0.61
CA LYS A 102 -0.81 -6.90 0.78
C LYS A 102 -1.98 -7.83 0.47
N LEU A 103 -3.20 -7.46 0.87
CA LEU A 103 -4.41 -8.20 0.51
C LEU A 103 -4.61 -8.25 -1.01
N GLY A 104 -4.43 -7.12 -1.69
CA GLY A 104 -4.47 -7.06 -3.16
C GLY A 104 -3.43 -7.95 -3.82
N LEU A 105 -2.21 -8.02 -3.28
CA LEU A 105 -1.18 -8.95 -3.76
C LEU A 105 -1.58 -10.43 -3.57
N ILE A 106 -2.17 -10.79 -2.43
CA ILE A 106 -2.65 -12.16 -2.20
C ILE A 106 -3.71 -12.53 -3.24
N TYR A 107 -4.72 -11.68 -3.43
CA TYR A 107 -5.78 -11.92 -4.41
C TYR A 107 -5.24 -11.99 -5.84
N SER A 108 -4.32 -11.10 -6.21
CA SER A 108 -3.68 -11.14 -7.52
C SER A 108 -2.93 -12.45 -7.76
N ALA A 109 -2.22 -12.96 -6.75
CA ALA A 109 -1.50 -14.22 -6.86
C ALA A 109 -2.44 -15.45 -6.89
N MET A 110 -3.63 -15.31 -6.31
CA MET A 110 -4.73 -16.29 -6.43
C MET A 110 -5.54 -16.14 -7.73
N HIS A 111 -5.13 -15.27 -8.66
CA HIS A 111 -5.84 -14.95 -9.91
C HIS A 111 -7.25 -14.37 -9.70
N GLN A 112 -7.53 -13.87 -8.49
CA GLN A 112 -8.77 -13.19 -8.12
C GLN A 112 -8.62 -11.69 -8.38
N TYR A 113 -8.56 -11.33 -9.67
CA TYR A 113 -8.13 -9.99 -10.07
C TYR A 113 -9.14 -8.89 -9.72
N ARG A 114 -10.45 -9.18 -9.67
CA ARG A 114 -11.48 -8.19 -9.29
C ARG A 114 -11.37 -7.82 -7.81
N GLU A 115 -11.17 -8.81 -6.95
CA GLU A 115 -10.95 -8.61 -5.52
C GLU A 115 -9.59 -7.94 -5.25
N ALA A 116 -8.59 -8.25 -6.07
CA ALA A 116 -7.29 -7.59 -6.01
C ALA A 116 -7.39 -6.09 -6.34
N GLU A 117 -8.17 -5.74 -7.37
CA GLU A 117 -8.45 -4.37 -7.75
C GLU A 117 -9.12 -3.60 -6.61
N ASP A 118 -10.25 -4.10 -6.08
CA ASP A 118 -10.98 -3.44 -4.98
C ASP A 118 -10.09 -3.22 -3.75
N ALA A 119 -9.27 -4.21 -3.39
CA ALA A 119 -8.32 -4.08 -2.28
C ALA A 119 -7.25 -3.01 -2.54
N LEU A 120 -6.73 -2.91 -3.78
CA LEU A 120 -5.70 -1.94 -4.15
C LEU A 120 -6.27 -0.51 -4.27
N GLU A 121 -7.48 -0.34 -4.78
CA GLU A 121 -8.16 0.96 -4.82
C GLU A 121 -8.40 1.49 -3.40
N LYS A 122 -8.94 0.65 -2.51
CA LYS A 122 -9.06 1.00 -1.08
C LYS A 122 -7.71 1.28 -0.43
N ALA A 123 -6.65 0.59 -0.83
CA ALA A 123 -5.30 0.87 -0.34
C ALA A 123 -4.84 2.27 -0.75
N ILE A 124 -5.12 2.68 -2.00
CA ILE A 124 -4.75 3.99 -2.55
C ILE A 124 -5.47 5.11 -1.81
N ASP A 125 -6.76 4.95 -1.51
CA ASP A 125 -7.55 5.93 -0.75
C ASP A 125 -6.98 6.23 0.64
N HIS A 126 -6.36 5.22 1.26
CA HIS A 126 -5.73 5.34 2.57
C HIS A 126 -4.23 5.64 2.53
N SER A 127 -3.64 5.80 1.34
CA SER A 127 -2.19 5.93 1.16
C SER A 127 -1.69 7.37 1.16
N HIS A 128 -0.47 7.56 1.66
CA HIS A 128 0.24 8.82 1.47
C HIS A 128 0.88 8.88 0.08
N LYS A 129 1.16 10.10 -0.42
CA LYS A 129 1.79 10.31 -1.74
C LYS A 129 3.03 9.44 -1.95
N SER A 130 3.86 9.25 -0.92
CA SER A 130 5.07 8.43 -0.98
C SER A 130 4.81 6.95 -1.30
N GLN A 131 3.68 6.39 -0.84
CA GLN A 131 3.34 4.97 -0.97
C GLN A 131 2.54 4.65 -2.24
N ARG A 132 1.97 5.67 -2.90
CA ARG A 132 1.08 5.49 -4.05
C ARG A 132 1.73 4.77 -5.23
N ASP A 133 2.99 5.05 -5.51
CA ASP A 133 3.67 4.47 -6.68
C ASP A 133 3.68 2.94 -6.66
N LYS A 134 3.90 2.34 -5.49
CA LYS A 134 3.85 0.88 -5.32
C LYS A 134 2.46 0.33 -5.58
N LEU A 135 1.44 1.00 -5.02
CA LEU A 135 0.05 0.58 -5.16
C LEU A 135 -0.44 0.73 -6.59
N TYR A 136 -0.11 1.83 -7.26
CA TYR A 136 -0.40 2.06 -8.67
C TYR A 136 0.32 1.06 -9.58
N PHE A 137 1.59 0.74 -9.31
CA PHE A 137 2.28 -0.30 -10.06
C PHE A 137 1.59 -1.66 -9.94
N ASN A 138 1.19 -2.05 -8.73
CA ASN A 138 0.44 -3.29 -8.51
C ASN A 138 -0.94 -3.26 -9.19
N LEU A 139 -1.66 -2.14 -9.09
CA LEU A 139 -2.98 -1.97 -9.69
C LEU A 139 -2.90 -2.04 -11.22
N ALA A 140 -1.88 -1.43 -11.84
CA ALA A 140 -1.65 -1.54 -13.28
C ALA A 140 -1.41 -3.00 -13.70
N GLY A 141 -0.67 -3.78 -12.90
CA GLY A 141 -0.49 -5.22 -13.13
C GLY A 141 -1.81 -5.99 -13.08
N VAL A 142 -2.69 -5.68 -12.12
CA VAL A 142 -4.03 -6.29 -12.02
C VAL A 142 -4.93 -5.87 -13.19
N LYS A 143 -4.92 -4.60 -13.57
CA LYS A 143 -5.67 -4.07 -14.73
C LYS A 143 -5.23 -4.77 -16.03
N TYR A 144 -3.94 -5.02 -16.20
CA TYR A 144 -3.39 -5.76 -17.34
C TYR A 144 -3.94 -7.19 -17.40
N GLU A 145 -3.97 -7.91 -16.28
CA GLU A 145 -4.51 -9.28 -16.23
C GLU A 145 -6.03 -9.32 -16.45
N LEU A 146 -6.73 -8.24 -16.12
CA LEU A 146 -8.15 -8.05 -16.44
C LEU A 146 -8.39 -7.60 -17.89
N GLY A 147 -7.36 -7.48 -18.73
CA GLY A 147 -7.44 -7.03 -20.12
C GLY A 147 -7.72 -5.53 -20.29
N ARG A 148 -7.74 -4.75 -19.21
CA ARG A 148 -7.93 -3.29 -19.24
C ARG A 148 -6.61 -2.58 -19.46
N TYR A 149 -6.10 -2.69 -20.68
CA TYR A 149 -4.77 -2.21 -21.05
C TYR A 149 -4.66 -0.69 -21.06
N GLU A 150 -5.71 0.03 -21.44
CA GLU A 150 -5.80 1.49 -21.42
C GLU A 150 -5.66 2.04 -19.99
N ASP A 151 -6.42 1.48 -19.04
CA ASP A 151 -6.34 1.84 -17.63
C ASP A 151 -4.93 1.60 -17.07
N ALA A 152 -4.37 0.42 -17.36
CA ALA A 152 -3.03 0.04 -16.92
C ALA A 152 -1.96 1.02 -17.44
N GLU A 153 -2.06 1.40 -18.72
CA GLU A 153 -1.14 2.35 -19.35
C GLU A 153 -1.22 3.74 -18.70
N GLN A 154 -2.43 4.25 -18.46
CA GLN A 154 -2.63 5.54 -17.80
C GLN A 154 -2.04 5.56 -16.39
N ILE A 155 -2.28 4.50 -15.62
CA ILE A 155 -1.74 4.35 -14.28
C ILE A 155 -0.21 4.34 -14.31
N LEU A 156 0.41 3.56 -15.21
CA LEU A 156 1.87 3.47 -15.32
C LEU A 156 2.51 4.80 -15.74
N LYS A 157 1.87 5.57 -16.63
CA LYS A 157 2.33 6.91 -17.03
C LYS A 157 2.18 7.95 -15.92
N SER A 158 1.25 7.74 -14.99
CA SER A 158 1.03 8.62 -13.84
C SER A 158 2.08 8.46 -12.73
N LEU A 159 2.94 7.42 -12.81
CA LEU A 159 4.01 7.20 -11.85
C LEU A 159 5.01 8.36 -11.86
N ARG A 160 5.54 8.70 -10.68
CA ARG A 160 6.53 9.77 -10.54
C ARG A 160 7.80 9.45 -11.32
N VAL A 161 8.46 10.47 -11.87
CA VAL A 161 9.68 10.33 -12.70
C VAL A 161 10.79 9.57 -11.97
N ASN A 162 10.94 9.81 -10.66
CA ASN A 162 11.94 9.15 -9.82
C ASN A 162 11.36 7.96 -9.04
N SER A 163 10.28 7.36 -9.53
CA SER A 163 9.69 6.19 -8.89
C SER A 163 10.65 5.01 -8.95
N PRO A 164 10.85 4.27 -7.84
CA PRO A 164 11.58 3.00 -7.86
C PRO A 164 10.99 1.99 -8.86
N TYR A 165 9.70 2.16 -9.21
CA TYR A 165 8.98 1.32 -10.15
C TYR A 165 9.12 1.76 -11.61
N GLY A 166 9.82 2.87 -11.90
CA GLY A 166 9.92 3.41 -13.27
C GLY A 166 10.52 2.43 -14.27
N HIS A 167 11.57 1.68 -13.88
CA HIS A 167 12.17 0.67 -14.76
C HIS A 167 11.25 -0.52 -15.05
N SER A 168 10.48 -0.95 -14.06
CA SER A 168 9.50 -2.03 -14.19
C SER A 168 8.25 -1.57 -14.95
N ALA A 169 7.84 -0.31 -14.75
CA ALA A 169 6.74 0.32 -15.47
C ALA A 169 7.01 0.40 -16.97
N LYS A 170 8.24 0.71 -17.39
CA LYS A 170 8.64 0.66 -18.81
C LYS A 170 8.51 -0.74 -19.41
N THR A 171 8.84 -1.80 -18.65
CA THR A 171 8.61 -3.19 -19.11
C THR A 171 7.12 -3.49 -19.25
N GLN A 172 6.31 -3.12 -18.26
CA GLN A 172 4.87 -3.33 -18.31
C GLN A 172 4.19 -2.55 -19.45
N LEU A 173 4.66 -1.33 -19.73
CA LEU A 173 4.20 -0.55 -20.89
C LEU A 173 4.56 -1.24 -22.21
N ALA A 174 5.77 -1.80 -22.34
CA ALA A 174 6.14 -2.55 -23.55
C ALA A 174 5.29 -3.82 -23.72
N LEU A 175 4.94 -4.52 -22.63
CA LEU A 175 4.01 -5.64 -22.68
C LEU A 175 2.61 -5.20 -23.13
N ILE A 176 2.10 -4.10 -22.59
CA ILE A 176 0.82 -3.50 -23.00
C ILE A 176 0.83 -3.14 -24.49
N ASP A 177 1.90 -2.51 -24.97
CA ASP A 177 2.05 -2.12 -26.37
C ASP A 177 2.03 -3.34 -27.31
N LEU A 178 2.70 -4.43 -26.94
CA LEU A 178 2.60 -5.71 -27.68
C LEU A 178 1.18 -6.25 -27.72
N ARG A 179 0.51 -6.36 -26.57
CA ARG A 179 -0.87 -6.89 -26.50
C ARG A 179 -1.88 -6.06 -27.29
N ARG A 180 -1.65 -4.76 -27.38
CA ARG A 180 -2.50 -3.83 -28.13
C ARG A 180 -2.14 -3.73 -29.62
N GLY A 181 -1.10 -4.42 -30.08
CA GLY A 181 -0.64 -4.32 -31.47
C GLY A 181 -0.04 -2.95 -31.84
N ARG A 182 0.33 -2.12 -30.87
CA ARG A 182 0.90 -0.79 -31.11
C ARG A 182 2.40 -0.82 -30.89
N ARG A 183 3.18 -0.23 -31.81
CA ARG A 183 4.65 -0.15 -31.70
C ARG A 183 5.30 -1.52 -31.43
N THR A 184 4.74 -2.58 -32.00
CA THR A 184 5.09 -3.97 -31.69
C THR A 184 6.57 -4.26 -31.90
N GLN A 185 7.16 -3.78 -32.99
CA GLN A 185 8.59 -3.96 -33.26
C GLN A 185 9.49 -3.31 -32.19
N ALA A 186 9.17 -2.08 -31.78
CA ALA A 186 9.96 -1.36 -30.78
C ALA A 186 9.80 -1.99 -29.38
N ALA A 187 8.58 -2.39 -29.02
CA ALA A 187 8.29 -3.08 -27.77
C ALA A 187 8.96 -4.46 -27.72
N ARG A 188 8.91 -5.22 -28.81
CA ARG A 188 9.58 -6.52 -28.97
C ARG A 188 11.08 -6.40 -28.79
N ALA A 189 11.74 -5.51 -29.54
CA ALA A 189 13.18 -5.29 -29.44
C ALA A 189 13.60 -4.86 -28.02
N PHE A 190 12.79 -4.03 -27.36
CA PHE A 190 13.04 -3.63 -25.97
C PHE A 190 12.95 -4.81 -24.99
N LEU A 191 11.94 -5.67 -25.14
CA LEU A 191 11.75 -6.84 -24.28
C LEU A 191 12.80 -7.92 -24.54
N GLU A 192 13.14 -8.21 -25.80
CA GLU A 192 14.20 -9.17 -26.17
C GLU A 192 15.56 -8.74 -25.58
N LYS A 193 15.90 -7.44 -25.64
CA LYS A 193 17.11 -6.91 -25.01
C LYS A 193 17.12 -7.08 -23.49
N LYS A 194 15.94 -7.02 -22.86
CA LYS A 194 15.78 -7.09 -21.40
C LYS A 194 15.63 -8.52 -20.88
N LEU A 195 15.23 -9.45 -21.74
CA LEU A 195 14.99 -10.86 -21.42
C LEU A 195 16.18 -11.55 -20.72
N PRO A 196 17.46 -11.41 -21.17
CA PRO A 196 18.59 -12.07 -20.52
C PRO A 196 18.86 -11.59 -19.09
N ARG A 197 18.35 -10.41 -18.73
CA ARG A 197 18.53 -9.77 -17.42
C ARG A 197 17.30 -9.93 -16.52
N THR A 198 16.26 -10.62 -16.99
CA THR A 198 14.98 -10.74 -16.30
C THR A 198 14.78 -12.19 -15.86
N ASN A 199 14.37 -12.40 -14.61
CA ASN A 199 14.17 -13.72 -14.02
C ASN A 199 12.74 -13.86 -13.45
N GLY A 200 12.33 -15.11 -13.20
CA GLY A 200 11.07 -15.44 -12.54
C GLY A 200 9.83 -15.17 -13.39
N GLU A 201 8.74 -14.78 -12.76
CA GLU A 201 7.43 -14.61 -13.40
C GLU A 201 7.44 -13.54 -14.51
N VAL A 202 8.22 -12.47 -14.36
CA VAL A 202 8.33 -11.43 -15.39
C VAL A 202 8.95 -11.98 -16.67
N LYS A 203 9.92 -12.90 -16.56
CA LYS A 203 10.52 -13.58 -17.72
C LYS A 203 9.48 -14.39 -18.47
N ILE A 204 8.71 -15.20 -17.73
CA ILE A 204 7.64 -16.04 -18.29
C ILE A 204 6.58 -15.18 -19.00
N ARG A 205 6.19 -14.04 -18.39
CA ARG A 205 5.21 -13.12 -18.99
C ARG A 205 5.73 -12.50 -20.28
N ILE A 206 7.02 -12.14 -20.34
CA ILE A 206 7.65 -11.64 -21.56
C ILE A 206 7.70 -12.72 -22.64
N GLU A 207 8.17 -13.93 -22.32
CA GLU A 207 8.25 -15.04 -23.29
C GLU A 207 6.88 -15.39 -23.86
N ARG A 208 5.85 -15.47 -23.01
CA ARG A 208 4.47 -15.68 -23.44
C ARG A 208 4.00 -14.57 -24.38
N ALA A 209 4.21 -13.31 -24.01
CA ALA A 209 3.78 -12.19 -24.84
C ALA A 209 4.49 -12.14 -26.20
N LEU A 210 5.76 -12.58 -26.26
CA LEU A 210 6.54 -12.66 -27.51
C LEU A 210 6.17 -13.86 -28.38
N ALA A 211 5.66 -14.95 -27.79
CA ALA A 211 5.21 -16.13 -28.52
C ALA A 211 3.80 -15.95 -29.12
N GLU A 212 2.95 -15.15 -28.48
CA GLU A 212 1.57 -14.89 -28.90
C GLU A 212 1.44 -13.75 -29.94
N CYS A 213 2.53 -13.03 -30.25
CA CYS A 213 2.57 -11.85 -31.14
C CYS A 213 3.66 -11.94 -32.22
#